data_AF-B7FJZ7-F1
#
_entry.id   AF-B7FJZ7-F1
#
_cell.length_a   1.000
_cell.length_b   1.000
_cell.length_c   1.000
_cell.angle_alpha   90.00
_cell.angle_beta   90.00
_cell.angle_gamma   90.00
#
_symmetry.space_group_name_H-M   'P 1'
#
loop_
_entity.id
_entity.type
_entity.pdbx_description
1 polymer ?
#
loop_
_entity_poly.entity_id
_entity_poly.type
_entity_poly.pdbx_seq_one_letter_code
_entity_poly.pdbx_strand_id
1 'polypeptide(L)'
;MAGGVFQQLLRRKLQSHSLSPSVSSIVSKKDGSGSTGSSSLRALALIGAGVSGLLGFATTASADEAEHGLASPHYPWPHEGILSSYDHASIRRGHQVYTQVCASCHSMSLISYRDLVGVAYTEEEVKAMAAEIEVEDGPNDEGEMFTRPGKLSDRFPQPYANESAARFANGGAYPPDLSLITKARHNGQNYVFALLTGYRDPPAGVSIREDCITILTSLVEPLPCLRCLMMALLNMKMVPLLPKLRWGKMLCHFCLGQRNLRWKREN
;
A
#
# COMPACT_ATOMS: atom_id res chain seq x y z
N MET A 1 25.04 -8.19 -55.73
CA MET A 1 25.50 -9.56 -56.05
C MET A 1 26.44 -10.01 -54.94
N ALA A 2 26.35 -11.30 -54.57
CA ALA A 2 27.07 -12.00 -53.51
C ALA A 2 26.67 -11.58 -52.08
N GLY A 3 26.09 -12.44 -51.25
CA GLY A 3 26.10 -13.90 -51.28
C GLY A 3 26.60 -14.38 -49.93
N GLY A 4 25.82 -15.25 -49.29
CA GLY A 4 25.98 -15.63 -47.90
C GLY A 4 27.28 -16.36 -47.62
N VAL A 5 27.94 -15.97 -46.53
CA VAL A 5 29.00 -16.77 -45.87
C VAL A 5 28.95 -16.66 -44.33
N PHE A 6 28.22 -15.70 -43.75
CA PHE A 6 28.20 -15.53 -42.28
C PHE A 6 27.17 -16.38 -41.51
N GLN A 7 26.28 -17.11 -42.19
CA GLN A 7 25.29 -17.99 -41.53
C GLN A 7 25.80 -19.39 -41.17
N GLN A 8 27.07 -19.74 -41.44
CA GLN A 8 27.57 -21.10 -41.22
C GLN A 8 28.45 -21.30 -39.97
N LEU A 9 28.83 -20.24 -39.24
CA LEU A 9 29.68 -20.35 -38.05
C LEU A 9 28.94 -20.32 -36.70
N LEU A 10 27.62 -20.09 -36.69
CA LEU A 10 26.79 -20.10 -35.47
C LEU A 10 26.01 -21.40 -35.25
N ARG A 11 26.19 -22.40 -36.12
CA ARG A 11 25.41 -23.67 -36.09
C ARG A 11 26.14 -24.87 -35.45
N ARG A 12 27.30 -24.67 -34.81
CA ARG A 12 28.13 -25.79 -34.31
C ARG A 12 28.50 -25.74 -32.82
N LYS A 13 27.98 -24.80 -32.03
CA LYS A 13 28.35 -24.67 -30.61
C LYS A 13 27.20 -24.58 -29.60
N LEU A 14 26.07 -25.22 -29.90
CA LEU A 14 24.98 -25.46 -28.95
C LEU A 14 24.40 -26.87 -29.20
N GLN A 15 25.24 -27.88 -28.98
CA GLN A 15 24.84 -29.27 -28.79
C GLN A 15 25.50 -29.75 -27.50
N SER A 16 24.88 -29.46 -26.36
CA SER A 16 24.98 -30.26 -25.14
C SER A 16 24.02 -29.73 -24.07
N HIS A 17 23.33 -30.66 -23.41
CA HIS A 17 22.48 -30.51 -22.22
C HIS A 17 21.04 -29.98 -22.41
N SER A 18 20.18 -30.82 -23.02
CA SER A 18 18.75 -30.85 -22.73
C SER A 18 18.47 -31.91 -21.66
N LEU A 19 18.11 -31.49 -20.44
CA LEU A 19 17.50 -32.37 -19.43
C LEU A 19 15.98 -32.30 -19.61
N SER A 20 15.41 -33.38 -20.15
CA SER A 20 13.96 -33.65 -20.16
C SER A 20 13.64 -34.65 -19.04
N PRO A 21 12.50 -34.53 -18.33
CA PRO A 21 12.07 -35.55 -17.40
C PRO A 21 11.58 -36.78 -18.16
N SER A 22 12.11 -37.95 -17.81
CA SER A 22 11.74 -39.25 -18.34
C SER A 22 10.25 -39.53 -18.18
N VAL A 23 9.54 -39.58 -19.30
CA VAL A 23 8.22 -40.21 -19.42
C VAL A 23 8.43 -41.65 -19.86
N SER A 24 8.41 -42.58 -18.90
CA SER A 24 8.45 -44.01 -19.19
C SER A 24 7.15 -44.44 -19.87
N SER A 25 7.27 -44.88 -21.12
CA SER A 25 6.23 -45.55 -21.89
C SER A 25 5.93 -46.93 -21.29
N ILE A 26 4.84 -47.05 -20.53
CA ILE A 26 4.24 -48.35 -20.22
C ILE A 26 3.31 -48.73 -21.38
N VAL A 27 3.84 -49.55 -22.28
CA VAL A 27 3.05 -50.38 -23.19
C VAL A 27 2.50 -51.54 -22.37
N SER A 28 1.23 -51.47 -21.99
CA SER A 28 0.52 -52.63 -21.42
C SER A 28 0.03 -53.53 -22.54
N LYS A 29 0.63 -54.72 -22.58
CA LYS A 29 0.23 -55.91 -23.32
C LYS A 29 -1.26 -56.21 -23.10
N LYS A 30 -2.00 -56.39 -24.20
CA LYS A 30 -3.40 -56.80 -24.24
C LYS A 30 -3.45 -58.32 -24.32
N ASP A 31 -3.73 -58.97 -23.19
CA ASP A 31 -4.20 -60.36 -23.18
C ASP A 31 -5.66 -60.34 -22.72
N GLY A 32 -6.53 -60.85 -23.60
CA GLY A 32 -7.95 -60.98 -23.35
C GLY A 32 -8.24 -62.17 -22.45
N SER A 33 -9.07 -61.95 -21.43
CA SER A 33 -9.92 -62.98 -20.84
C SER A 33 -11.12 -62.29 -20.21
N GLY A 34 -12.31 -62.82 -20.48
CA GLY A 34 -13.59 -62.18 -20.18
C GLY A 34 -13.84 -61.99 -18.69
N SER A 35 -14.46 -60.86 -18.36
CA SER A 35 -15.33 -60.74 -17.19
C SER A 35 -16.22 -59.52 -17.37
N THR A 36 -17.50 -59.80 -17.56
CA THR A 36 -18.60 -58.85 -17.67
C THR A 36 -18.76 -58.12 -16.33
N GLY A 37 -18.34 -56.86 -16.25
CA GLY A 37 -18.70 -55.98 -15.12
C GLY A 37 -17.61 -55.05 -14.61
N SER A 38 -17.17 -54.06 -15.40
CA SER A 38 -16.35 -52.94 -14.85
C SER A 38 -16.20 -51.70 -15.75
N SER A 39 -16.99 -51.56 -16.83
CA SER A 39 -16.94 -50.37 -17.69
C SER A 39 -17.36 -49.07 -16.98
N SER A 40 -18.19 -49.18 -15.93
CA SER A 40 -18.67 -48.02 -15.14
C SER A 40 -17.58 -47.38 -14.27
N LEU A 41 -16.60 -48.16 -13.78
CA LEU A 41 -15.61 -47.68 -12.81
C LEU A 41 -14.46 -46.89 -13.45
N ARG A 42 -14.15 -47.12 -14.73
CA ARG A 42 -13.11 -46.37 -15.46
C ARG A 42 -13.56 -44.97 -15.87
N ALA A 43 -14.85 -44.79 -16.14
CA ALA A 43 -15.43 -43.48 -16.45
C ALA A 43 -15.44 -42.56 -15.22
N LEU A 44 -15.72 -43.10 -14.03
CA LEU A 44 -15.68 -42.37 -12.75
C LEU A 44 -14.27 -41.89 -12.39
N ALA A 45 -13.22 -42.66 -12.70
CA ALA A 45 -11.84 -42.28 -12.40
C ALA A 45 -11.35 -41.09 -13.26
N LEU A 46 -11.78 -41.00 -14.52
CA LEU A 46 -11.45 -39.87 -15.41
C LEU A 46 -12.22 -38.58 -15.05
N ILE A 47 -13.46 -38.72 -14.58
CA ILE A 47 -14.26 -37.59 -14.08
C ILE A 47 -13.72 -37.10 -12.72
N GLY A 48 -13.34 -38.00 -11.81
CA GLY A 48 -12.76 -37.64 -10.51
C GLY A 48 -11.43 -36.90 -10.61
N ALA A 49 -10.55 -37.29 -11.53
CA ALA A 49 -9.30 -36.58 -11.79
C ALA A 49 -9.52 -35.20 -12.43
N GLY A 50 -10.50 -35.07 -13.33
CA GLY A 50 -10.85 -33.79 -13.96
C GLY A 50 -11.46 -32.78 -12.99
N VAL A 51 -12.33 -33.24 -12.08
CA VAL A 51 -12.98 -32.39 -11.07
C VAL A 51 -11.98 -31.93 -10.00
N SER A 52 -11.14 -32.83 -9.46
CA SER A 52 -10.10 -32.42 -8.49
C SER A 52 -9.02 -31.54 -9.11
N GLY A 53 -8.64 -31.78 -10.37
CA GLY A 53 -7.74 -30.89 -11.10
C GLY A 53 -8.34 -29.50 -11.27
N LEU A 54 -9.57 -29.41 -11.77
CA LEU A 54 -10.23 -28.11 -12.02
C LEU A 54 -10.45 -27.30 -10.75
N LEU A 55 -10.83 -27.94 -9.63
CA LEU A 55 -10.94 -27.26 -8.34
C LEU A 55 -9.57 -26.80 -7.80
N GLY A 56 -8.52 -27.60 -7.96
CA GLY A 56 -7.16 -27.22 -7.54
C GLY A 56 -6.56 -26.06 -8.35
N PHE A 57 -6.85 -25.99 -9.66
CA PHE A 57 -6.40 -24.87 -10.50
C PHE A 57 -7.19 -23.57 -10.22
N ALA A 58 -8.48 -23.66 -9.88
CA ALA A 58 -9.29 -22.49 -9.56
C ALA A 58 -8.89 -21.84 -8.22
N THR A 59 -8.57 -22.63 -7.20
CA THR A 59 -8.14 -22.10 -5.89
C THR A 59 -6.75 -21.47 -5.96
N THR A 60 -5.84 -22.06 -6.74
CA THR A 60 -4.49 -21.51 -6.96
C THR A 60 -4.52 -20.21 -7.74
N ALA A 61 -5.36 -20.09 -8.77
CA ALA A 61 -5.53 -18.84 -9.51
C ALA A 61 -6.11 -17.70 -8.64
N SER A 62 -7.10 -17.98 -7.79
CA SER A 62 -7.68 -16.96 -6.90
C SER A 62 -6.71 -16.49 -5.81
N ALA A 63 -5.78 -17.34 -5.37
CA ALA A 63 -4.78 -16.97 -4.37
C ALA A 63 -3.68 -16.08 -4.97
N ASP A 64 -3.27 -16.35 -6.23
CA ASP A 64 -2.23 -15.56 -6.91
C ASP A 64 -2.65 -14.10 -7.14
N GLU A 65 -3.91 -13.86 -7.52
CA GLU A 65 -4.46 -12.50 -7.67
C GLU A 65 -4.49 -11.72 -6.35
N ALA A 66 -4.70 -12.41 -5.22
CA ALA A 66 -4.67 -11.79 -3.90
C ALA A 66 -3.25 -11.44 -3.45
N GLU A 67 -2.26 -12.27 -3.79
CA GLU A 67 -0.84 -12.06 -3.49
C GLU A 67 -0.21 -10.94 -4.35
N HIS A 68 -0.52 -10.91 -5.65
CA HIS A 68 -0.06 -9.82 -6.53
C HIS A 68 -0.73 -8.47 -6.22
N GLY A 69 -1.93 -8.53 -5.65
CA GLY A 69 -2.75 -7.36 -5.38
C GLY A 69 -3.36 -6.78 -6.66
N LEU A 70 -4.47 -6.04 -6.49
CA LEU A 70 -5.13 -5.40 -7.62
C LEU A 70 -4.22 -4.30 -8.21
N ALA A 71 -3.96 -4.38 -9.52
CA ALA A 71 -3.19 -3.37 -10.21
C ALA A 71 -3.83 -1.97 -10.06
N SER A 72 -3.04 -1.00 -9.60
CA SER A 72 -3.52 0.38 -9.48
C SER A 72 -3.74 0.99 -10.88
N PRO A 73 -4.88 1.66 -11.12
CA PRO A 73 -5.15 2.31 -12.39
C PRO A 73 -4.24 3.53 -12.57
N HIS A 74 -4.13 3.96 -13.82
CA HIS A 74 -3.33 5.11 -14.19
C HIS A 74 -4.17 6.40 -14.06
N TYR A 75 -3.78 7.31 -13.16
CA TYR A 75 -4.46 8.58 -12.94
C TYR A 75 -3.76 9.73 -13.70
N PRO A 76 -4.50 10.70 -14.26
CA PRO A 76 -3.92 11.82 -15.00
C PRO A 76 -3.40 12.90 -14.03
N TRP A 77 -2.15 12.78 -13.59
CA TRP A 77 -1.58 13.73 -12.61
C TRP A 77 -1.20 15.05 -13.29
N PRO A 78 -1.30 16.21 -12.61
CA PRO A 78 -0.96 17.50 -13.21
C PRO A 78 0.52 17.62 -13.59
N HIS A 79 1.41 16.95 -12.85
CA HIS A 79 2.85 16.83 -13.11
C HIS A 79 3.20 15.65 -14.02
N GLU A 80 2.22 15.02 -14.65
CA GLU A 80 2.45 13.96 -15.60
C GLU A 80 2.70 14.56 -16.98
N GLY A 81 3.97 14.74 -17.32
CA GLY A 81 4.40 15.26 -18.62
C GLY A 81 5.85 15.70 -18.58
N ILE A 82 6.49 15.74 -19.76
CA ILE A 82 7.92 16.07 -19.88
C ILE A 82 8.21 17.53 -19.45
N LEU A 83 7.24 18.42 -19.67
CA LEU A 83 7.33 19.85 -19.34
C LEU A 83 6.31 20.27 -18.27
N SER A 84 5.69 19.30 -17.60
CA SER A 84 4.71 19.56 -16.53
C SER A 84 5.45 19.72 -15.19
N SER A 85 5.05 20.71 -14.39
CA SER A 85 5.58 20.91 -13.04
C SER A 85 4.60 20.41 -11.98
N TYR A 86 5.05 20.35 -10.72
CA TYR A 86 4.16 20.09 -9.60
C TYR A 86 3.17 21.24 -9.37
N ASP A 87 1.96 20.90 -8.93
CA ASP A 87 1.02 21.86 -8.36
C ASP A 87 1.41 22.18 -6.92
N HIS A 88 2.12 23.28 -6.72
CA HIS A 88 2.60 23.75 -5.42
C HIS A 88 1.47 24.02 -4.40
N ALA A 89 0.27 24.39 -4.87
CA ALA A 89 -0.88 24.55 -3.98
C ALA A 89 -1.35 23.17 -3.47
N SER A 90 -1.27 22.13 -4.30
CA SER A 90 -1.53 20.76 -3.87
C SER A 90 -0.46 20.23 -2.93
N ILE A 91 0.82 20.58 -3.13
CA ILE A 91 1.90 20.23 -2.18
C ILE A 91 1.62 20.82 -0.79
N ARG A 92 1.26 22.11 -0.72
CA ARG A 92 0.93 22.78 0.56
C ARG A 92 -0.21 22.08 1.30
N ARG A 93 -1.28 21.72 0.59
CA ARG A 93 -2.40 20.96 1.17
C ARG A 93 -2.01 19.54 1.57
N GLY A 94 -1.20 18.87 0.76
CA GLY A 94 -0.68 17.53 1.06
C GLY A 94 0.18 17.52 2.32
N HIS A 95 1.06 18.51 2.49
CA HIS A 95 1.84 18.68 3.72
C HIS A 95 0.95 18.88 4.95
N GLN A 96 -0.10 19.68 4.84
CA GLN A 96 -1.09 19.83 5.93
C GLN A 96 -1.75 18.50 6.31
N VAL A 97 -2.16 17.69 5.32
CA VAL A 97 -2.73 16.35 5.58
C VAL A 97 -1.70 15.44 6.26
N TYR A 98 -0.45 15.47 5.80
CA TYR A 98 0.63 14.71 6.42
C TYR A 98 0.80 15.09 7.90
N THR A 99 0.97 16.37 8.21
CA THR A 99 1.17 16.84 9.59
C THR A 99 -0.03 16.51 10.50
N GLN A 100 -1.26 16.58 9.97
CA GLN A 100 -2.47 16.40 10.78
C GLN A 100 -2.90 14.93 10.95
N VAL A 101 -2.55 14.05 10.01
CA VAL A 101 -3.07 12.67 9.97
C VAL A 101 -1.96 11.64 9.99
N CYS A 102 -0.90 11.84 9.20
CA CYS A 102 0.10 10.81 8.96
C CYS A 102 1.28 10.90 9.92
N ALA A 103 1.66 12.10 10.34
CA ALA A 103 2.85 12.37 11.14
C ALA A 103 2.81 11.74 12.55
N SER A 104 1.64 11.31 13.02
CA SER A 104 1.51 10.58 14.29
C SER A 104 2.10 9.17 14.24
N CYS A 105 2.14 8.55 13.06
CA CYS A 105 2.59 7.16 12.90
C CYS A 105 3.72 7.01 11.87
N HIS A 106 3.77 7.87 10.85
CA HIS A 106 4.75 7.82 9.79
C HIS A 106 5.80 8.91 9.95
N SER A 107 7.07 8.53 9.84
CA SER A 107 8.18 9.47 9.73
C SER A 107 8.38 9.95 8.28
N MET A 108 9.05 11.09 8.16
CA MET A 108 9.60 11.59 6.90
C MET A 108 10.99 12.16 7.15
N SER A 109 11.89 11.24 7.55
CA SER A 109 13.22 11.55 8.10
C SER A 109 14.19 12.19 7.10
N LEU A 110 13.93 12.09 5.79
CA LEU A 110 14.81 12.66 4.75
C LEU A 110 14.40 14.06 4.30
N ILE A 111 13.38 14.66 4.92
CA ILE A 111 12.92 16.02 4.62
C ILE A 111 13.22 16.96 5.79
N SER A 112 13.82 18.10 5.49
CA SER A 112 14.05 19.20 6.44
C SER A 112 13.03 20.32 6.24
N TYR A 113 12.78 21.11 7.28
CA TYR A 113 11.89 22.29 7.17
C TYR A 113 12.31 23.25 6.06
N ARG A 114 13.62 23.48 5.86
CA ARG A 114 14.16 24.31 4.77
C ARG A 114 13.75 23.84 3.37
N ASP A 115 13.42 22.57 3.18
CA ASP A 115 13.00 22.04 1.87
C ASP A 115 11.58 22.51 1.48
N LEU A 116 10.81 23.04 2.44
CA LEU A 116 9.48 23.60 2.19
C LEU A 116 9.50 25.06 1.72
N VAL A 117 10.59 25.78 2.02
CA VAL A 117 10.71 27.23 1.77
C VAL A 117 10.79 27.47 0.26
N GLY A 118 9.91 28.34 -0.25
CA GLY A 118 9.81 28.65 -1.68
C GLY A 118 9.17 27.53 -2.52
N VAL A 119 8.85 26.38 -1.91
CA VAL A 119 8.10 25.29 -2.55
C VAL A 119 6.63 25.39 -2.16
N ALA A 120 6.30 25.27 -0.88
CA ALA A 120 4.91 25.27 -0.43
C ALA A 120 4.58 26.40 0.55
N TYR A 121 5.60 26.99 1.17
CA TYR A 121 5.49 27.97 2.23
C TYR A 121 6.54 29.07 2.09
N THR A 122 6.29 30.22 2.71
CA THR A 122 7.32 31.27 2.86
C THR A 122 8.29 30.92 3.97
N GLU A 123 9.44 31.59 4.02
CA GLU A 123 10.45 31.32 5.06
C GLU A 123 9.90 31.57 6.47
N GLU A 124 9.11 32.64 6.64
CA GLU A 124 8.52 33.03 7.91
C GLU A 124 7.50 32.00 8.40
N GLU A 125 6.66 31.49 7.49
CA GLU A 125 5.68 30.44 7.80
C GLU A 125 6.38 29.15 8.25
N VAL A 126 7.43 28.73 7.55
CA VAL A 126 8.18 27.52 7.91
C VAL A 126 8.93 27.71 9.21
N LYS A 127 9.49 28.90 9.46
CA LYS A 127 10.17 29.22 10.71
C LYS A 127 9.22 29.17 11.90
N ALA A 128 7.98 29.66 11.72
CA ALA A 128 6.94 29.53 12.74
C ALA A 128 6.59 28.05 12.97
N MET A 129 6.35 27.26 11.91
CA MET A 129 6.06 25.83 12.03
C MET A 129 7.20 25.02 12.68
N ALA A 130 8.45 25.37 12.39
CA ALA A 130 9.60 24.71 13.00
C ALA A 130 9.75 25.09 14.48
N ALA A 131 9.41 26.32 14.87
CA ALA A 131 9.48 26.76 16.25
C ALA A 131 8.41 26.12 17.16
N GLU A 132 7.33 25.58 16.59
CA GLU A 132 6.29 24.84 17.35
C GLU A 132 6.77 23.49 17.87
N ILE A 133 7.83 22.93 17.29
CA ILE A 133 8.40 21.65 17.73
C ILE A 133 9.59 21.87 18.65
N GLU A 134 9.69 21.03 19.67
CA GLU A 134 10.88 20.94 20.51
C GLU A 134 11.82 19.89 19.93
N VAL A 135 13.09 20.27 19.77
CA VAL A 135 14.15 19.41 19.28
C VAL A 135 15.21 19.31 20.36
N GLU A 136 15.56 18.08 20.74
CA GLU A 136 16.69 17.81 21.62
C GLU A 136 17.99 18.18 20.89
N ASP A 137 18.82 19.00 21.53
CA ASP A 137 20.14 19.42 21.03
C ASP A 137 21.23 18.96 22.00
N GLY A 138 22.49 19.07 21.57
CA GLY A 138 23.65 18.51 22.25
C GLY A 138 23.85 18.97 23.70
N PRO A 139 24.83 18.39 24.41
CA PRO A 139 25.06 18.69 25.80
C PRO A 139 25.43 20.16 26.00
N ASN A 140 24.88 20.79 27.03
CA ASN A 140 25.29 22.10 27.49
C ASN A 140 26.67 22.04 28.18
N ASP A 141 27.13 23.16 28.71
CA ASP A 141 28.38 23.29 29.47
C ASP A 141 28.42 22.44 30.75
N GLU A 142 27.26 21.99 31.24
CA GLU A 142 27.12 21.07 32.37
C GLU A 142 27.08 19.58 31.93
N GLY A 143 27.07 19.31 30.63
CA GLY A 143 27.01 17.95 30.07
C GLY A 143 25.59 17.39 29.93
N GLU A 144 24.55 18.18 30.17
CA GLU A 144 23.15 17.79 30.09
C GLU A 144 22.55 18.10 28.71
N MET A 145 21.78 17.17 28.15
CA MET A 145 21.03 17.40 26.91
C MET A 145 19.88 18.39 27.18
N PHE A 146 19.69 19.36 26.30
CA PHE A 146 18.62 20.36 26.43
C PHE A 146 17.71 20.38 25.20
N THR A 147 16.49 20.87 25.38
CA THR A 147 15.55 21.07 24.27
C THR A 147 15.56 22.52 23.81
N ARG A 148 15.40 22.73 22.50
CA ARG A 148 15.24 24.05 21.90
C ARG A 148 14.09 24.07 20.90
N PRO A 149 13.54 25.26 20.59
CA PRO A 149 12.66 25.39 19.44
C PRO A 149 13.39 24.95 18.15
N GLY A 150 12.64 24.29 17.28
CA GLY A 150 13.15 23.84 15.99
C GLY A 150 13.60 25.00 15.09
N LYS A 151 14.57 24.72 14.24
CA LYS A 151 15.10 25.66 13.23
C LYS A 151 14.91 25.09 11.83
N LEU A 152 15.02 25.94 10.80
CA LEU A 152 14.80 25.55 9.41
C LEU A 152 15.68 24.37 8.94
N SER A 153 16.89 24.21 9.48
CA SER A 153 17.76 23.09 9.10
C SER A 153 17.33 21.75 9.69
N ASP A 154 16.49 21.74 10.72
CA ASP A 154 16.07 20.52 11.39
C ASP A 154 15.19 19.66 10.47
N ARG A 155 15.22 18.35 10.74
CA ARG A 155 14.36 17.36 10.07
C ARG A 155 12.97 17.38 10.67
N PHE A 156 12.01 16.81 9.96
CA PHE A 156 10.72 16.53 10.58
C PHE A 156 10.87 15.58 11.78
N PRO A 157 10.08 15.80 12.84
CA PRO A 157 10.18 15.00 14.05
C PRO A 157 9.78 13.54 13.75
N GLN A 158 10.43 12.61 14.45
CA GLN A 158 10.08 11.20 14.37
C GLN A 158 8.97 10.88 15.38
N PRO A 159 7.90 10.16 14.99
CA PRO A 159 6.81 9.82 15.91
C PRO A 159 7.21 8.82 16.99
N TYR A 160 8.28 8.05 16.75
CA TYR A 160 8.76 7.02 17.64
C TYR A 160 10.29 7.11 17.78
N ALA A 161 10.81 6.80 18.97
CA ALA A 161 12.25 6.81 19.24
C ALA A 161 13.01 5.68 18.52
N ASN A 162 12.36 4.56 18.24
CA ASN A 162 12.94 3.40 17.56
C ASN A 162 11.86 2.48 16.95
N GLU A 163 12.30 1.51 16.14
CA GLU A 163 11.43 0.55 15.46
C GLU A 163 10.60 -0.30 16.44
N SER A 164 11.19 -0.74 17.55
CA SER A 164 10.50 -1.56 18.56
C SER A 164 9.33 -0.81 19.20
N ALA A 165 9.52 0.48 19.51
CA ALA A 165 8.46 1.35 20.03
C ALA A 165 7.35 1.55 18.98
N ALA A 166 7.71 1.74 17.71
CA ALA A 166 6.75 1.86 16.62
C ALA A 166 5.91 0.59 16.45
N ARG A 167 6.53 -0.60 16.48
CA ARG A 167 5.82 -1.88 16.40
C ARG A 167 4.92 -2.11 17.59
N PHE A 168 5.39 -1.79 18.80
CA PHE A 168 4.59 -1.92 20.01
C PHE A 168 3.32 -1.05 19.94
N ALA A 169 3.45 0.20 19.50
CA ALA A 169 2.32 1.13 19.38
C ALA A 169 1.32 0.74 18.27
N ASN A 170 1.74 -0.04 17.26
CA ASN A 170 0.93 -0.37 16.07
C ASN A 170 0.62 -1.88 15.96
N GLY A 171 0.48 -2.59 17.08
CA GLY A 171 0.05 -3.99 17.08
C GLY A 171 1.02 -4.95 16.37
N GLY A 172 2.32 -4.65 16.40
CA GLY A 172 3.39 -5.41 15.77
C GLY A 172 3.79 -4.92 14.37
N ALA A 173 2.97 -4.08 13.72
CA ALA A 173 3.27 -3.50 12.42
C ALA A 173 4.25 -2.32 12.54
N TYR A 174 5.16 -2.18 11.58
CA TYR A 174 6.06 -1.03 11.51
C TYR A 174 5.63 -0.06 10.41
N PRO A 175 5.18 1.16 10.74
CA PRO A 175 4.86 2.17 9.73
C PRO A 175 6.12 2.57 8.94
N PRO A 176 6.15 2.41 7.60
CA PRO A 176 7.31 2.79 6.81
C PRO A 176 7.51 4.30 6.76
N ASP A 177 8.77 4.73 6.63
CA ASP A 177 9.11 6.13 6.36
C ASP A 177 8.58 6.56 4.98
N LEU A 178 7.92 7.72 4.92
CA LEU A 178 7.22 8.18 3.73
C LEU A 178 8.08 9.03 2.79
N SER A 179 9.33 9.33 3.13
CA SER A 179 10.17 10.24 2.33
C SER A 179 10.37 9.77 0.88
N LEU A 180 10.39 8.45 0.66
CA LEU A 180 10.61 7.84 -0.66
C LEU A 180 9.50 6.85 -1.04
N ILE A 181 8.35 6.86 -0.37
CA ILE A 181 7.33 5.81 -0.53
C ILE A 181 6.81 5.70 -1.96
N THR A 182 6.69 6.82 -2.67
CA THR A 182 6.25 6.88 -4.07
C THR A 182 7.29 6.36 -5.07
N LYS A 183 8.56 6.24 -4.65
CA LYS A 183 9.64 5.63 -5.45
C LYS A 183 9.92 4.18 -5.03
N ALA A 184 9.63 3.85 -3.78
CA ALA A 184 9.88 2.53 -3.20
C ALA A 184 8.77 1.50 -3.48
N ARG A 185 7.71 1.87 -4.20
CA ARG A 185 6.58 1.00 -4.55
C ARG A 185 6.36 0.98 -6.06
N HIS A 186 5.94 -0.17 -6.57
CA HIS A 186 5.54 -0.31 -7.97
C HIS A 186 4.37 0.61 -8.29
N ASN A 187 4.38 1.21 -9.48
CA ASN A 187 3.39 2.22 -9.91
C ASN A 187 3.30 3.47 -8.98
N GLY A 188 4.22 3.62 -8.03
CA GLY A 188 4.48 4.81 -7.23
C GLY A 188 3.25 5.55 -6.71
N GLN A 189 3.04 6.78 -7.19
CA GLN A 189 1.93 7.64 -6.77
C GLN A 189 0.54 7.05 -7.07
N ASN A 190 0.39 6.30 -8.17
CA ASN A 190 -0.86 5.63 -8.49
C ASN A 190 -1.18 4.57 -7.43
N TYR A 191 -0.16 3.80 -7.00
CA TYR A 191 -0.31 2.81 -5.94
C TYR A 191 -0.73 3.47 -4.62
N VAL A 192 -0.04 4.54 -4.19
CA VAL A 192 -0.36 5.23 -2.94
C VAL A 192 -1.78 5.80 -2.95
N PHE A 193 -2.20 6.45 -4.05
CA PHE A 193 -3.55 7.01 -4.14
C PHE A 193 -4.63 5.93 -4.17
N ALA A 194 -4.43 4.85 -4.93
CA ALA A 194 -5.35 3.73 -4.97
C ALA A 194 -5.43 3.01 -3.61
N LEU A 195 -4.32 2.89 -2.88
CA LEU A 195 -4.30 2.31 -1.54
C LEU A 195 -5.12 3.15 -0.56
N LEU A 196 -4.92 4.47 -0.53
CA LEU A 196 -5.63 5.38 0.38
C LEU A 196 -7.14 5.46 0.10
N THR A 197 -7.55 5.32 -1.17
CA THR A 197 -8.96 5.46 -1.59
C THR A 197 -9.66 4.13 -1.86
N GLY A 198 -8.94 3.01 -1.79
CA GLY A 198 -9.39 1.68 -2.19
C GLY A 198 -9.94 0.81 -1.07
N TYR A 199 -9.98 1.30 0.17
CA TYR A 199 -10.53 0.55 1.31
C TYR A 199 -12.01 0.19 1.08
N ARG A 200 -12.30 -1.11 1.08
CA ARG A 200 -13.63 -1.70 0.85
C ARG A 200 -13.79 -2.94 1.72
N ASP A 201 -15.05 -3.31 1.95
CA ASP A 201 -15.36 -4.55 2.65
C ASP A 201 -14.79 -5.76 1.88
N PRO A 202 -14.28 -6.78 2.58
CA PRO A 202 -13.75 -7.96 1.94
C PRO A 202 -14.83 -8.66 1.10
N PRO A 203 -14.47 -9.23 -0.06
CA PRO A 203 -15.40 -10.00 -0.87
C PRO A 203 -15.90 -11.24 -0.09
N ALA A 204 -17.08 -11.74 -0.45
CA ALA A 204 -17.69 -12.89 0.21
C ALA A 204 -16.74 -14.11 0.21
N GLY A 205 -16.61 -14.77 1.37
CA GLY A 205 -15.76 -15.95 1.55
C GLY A 205 -14.33 -15.65 2.00
N VAL A 206 -13.92 -14.37 2.10
CA VAL A 206 -12.61 -13.98 2.64
C VAL A 206 -12.75 -13.51 4.08
N SER A 207 -12.15 -14.25 5.02
CA SER A 207 -12.04 -13.85 6.43
C SER A 207 -10.71 -13.16 6.70
N ILE A 208 -10.75 -11.93 7.22
CA ILE A 208 -9.56 -11.18 7.65
C ILE A 208 -9.25 -11.56 9.11
N ARG A 209 -7.97 -11.72 9.45
CA ARG A 209 -7.54 -11.98 10.83
C ARG A 209 -7.87 -10.78 11.73
N GLU A 210 -8.23 -11.03 12.99
CA GLU A 210 -8.69 -10.00 13.93
C GLU A 210 -7.64 -8.91 14.21
N ASP A 211 -6.36 -9.28 14.21
CA ASP A 211 -5.23 -8.35 14.34
C ASP A 211 -5.13 -7.42 13.12
N CYS A 212 -5.36 -7.94 11.92
CA CYS A 212 -5.43 -7.14 10.70
C CYS A 212 -6.65 -6.20 10.70
N ILE A 213 -7.81 -6.64 11.17
CA ILE A 213 -8.99 -5.77 11.30
C ILE A 213 -8.68 -4.61 12.24
N THR A 214 -8.05 -4.87 13.38
CA THR A 214 -7.68 -3.84 14.37
C THR A 214 -6.68 -2.83 13.79
N ILE A 215 -5.70 -3.27 13.00
CA ILE A 215 -4.75 -2.37 12.31
C ILE A 215 -5.47 -1.56 11.22
N LEU A 216 -6.36 -2.17 10.44
CA LEU A 216 -7.12 -1.49 9.39
C LEU A 216 -8.09 -0.46 9.99
N THR A 217 -8.75 -0.76 11.11
CA THR A 217 -9.56 0.21 11.85
C THR A 217 -8.68 1.31 12.44
N SER A 218 -7.48 1.00 12.96
CA SER A 218 -6.52 2.01 13.45
C SER A 218 -5.98 2.93 12.35
N LEU A 219 -5.91 2.48 11.10
CA LEU A 219 -5.55 3.31 9.93
C LEU A 219 -6.70 4.22 9.48
N VAL A 220 -7.95 3.85 9.78
CA VAL A 220 -9.16 4.53 9.29
C VAL A 220 -9.85 5.37 10.38
N GLU A 221 -9.70 5.02 11.66
CA GLU A 221 -10.27 5.72 12.83
C GLU A 221 -9.55 7.01 13.29
N PRO A 222 -8.36 7.43 12.79
CA PRO A 222 -7.91 8.81 12.95
C PRO A 222 -8.52 9.75 11.91
N LEU A 223 -9.46 9.29 11.07
CA LEU A 223 -10.39 10.15 10.34
C LEU A 223 -11.74 10.20 11.07
N PRO A 224 -11.87 10.82 12.27
CA PRO A 224 -13.16 11.06 12.90
C PRO A 224 -13.84 12.25 12.21
N CYS A 225 -14.02 12.15 10.91
CA CYS A 225 -14.93 12.97 10.14
C CYS A 225 -14.86 12.45 8.70
N LEU A 226 -15.94 11.82 8.27
CA LEU A 226 -16.35 11.81 6.86
C LEU A 226 -16.25 13.23 6.23
N ARG A 227 -16.33 14.26 7.08
CA ARG A 227 -16.08 15.67 6.77
C ARG A 227 -14.62 16.02 6.47
N CYS A 228 -13.60 15.38 7.07
CA CYS A 228 -12.18 15.62 6.77
C CYS A 228 -11.74 14.91 5.49
N LEU A 229 -12.22 13.68 5.26
CA LEU A 229 -12.06 13.02 3.95
C LEU A 229 -12.78 13.82 2.85
N MET A 230 -13.99 14.32 3.11
CA MET A 230 -14.65 15.27 2.21
C MET A 230 -13.85 16.56 2.06
N MET A 231 -13.27 17.17 3.10
CA MET A 231 -12.48 18.40 2.95
C MET A 231 -11.17 18.17 2.18
N ALA A 232 -10.51 17.02 2.37
CA ALA A 232 -9.34 16.62 1.59
C ALA A 232 -9.71 16.37 0.11
N LEU A 233 -10.83 15.69 -0.14
CA LEU A 233 -11.33 15.41 -1.50
C LEU A 233 -12.02 16.61 -2.17
N LEU A 234 -12.57 17.56 -1.43
CA LEU A 234 -13.19 18.78 -1.95
C LEU A 234 -12.16 19.87 -2.29
N ASN A 235 -10.98 19.84 -1.64
CA ASN A 235 -9.86 20.74 -1.96
C ASN A 235 -8.91 20.19 -3.04
N MET A 236 -8.99 18.90 -3.37
CA MET A 236 -8.50 18.37 -4.64
C MET A 236 -9.63 18.58 -5.65
N LYS A 237 -9.46 19.39 -6.70
CA LYS A 237 -10.47 19.56 -7.76
C LYS A 237 -10.67 18.25 -8.57
N MET A 238 -11.19 17.19 -7.94
CA MET A 238 -11.58 15.91 -8.55
C MET A 238 -13.05 15.59 -8.23
N VAL A 239 -13.89 16.62 -8.23
CA VAL A 239 -15.34 16.51 -7.99
C VAL A 239 -16.12 15.71 -9.06
N PRO A 240 -15.69 15.45 -10.32
CA PRO A 240 -16.57 14.74 -11.24
C PRO A 240 -16.45 13.20 -11.23
N LEU A 241 -15.60 12.59 -10.39
CA LEU A 241 -15.31 11.13 -10.46
C LEU A 241 -15.86 10.27 -9.32
N LEU A 242 -16.61 10.82 -8.35
CA LEU A 242 -17.22 10.02 -7.30
C LEU A 242 -18.60 9.49 -7.74
N PRO A 243 -18.79 8.17 -7.92
CA PRO A 243 -20.12 7.61 -8.11
C PRO A 243 -20.95 7.84 -6.83
N LYS A 244 -22.22 8.21 -7.02
CA LYS A 244 -23.19 8.52 -5.96
C LYS A 244 -23.32 7.34 -4.97
N LEU A 245 -22.51 7.33 -3.91
CA LEU A 245 -22.65 6.40 -2.80
C LEU A 245 -23.82 6.86 -1.93
N ARG A 246 -24.73 5.91 -1.66
CA ARG A 246 -26.03 6.10 -1.03
C ARG A 246 -25.86 6.20 0.49
N TRP A 247 -25.72 7.43 0.99
CA TRP A 247 -25.58 7.74 2.43
C TRP A 247 -26.93 7.63 3.16
N GLY A 248 -27.42 6.41 3.37
CA GLY A 248 -28.59 6.15 4.19
C GLY A 248 -28.27 5.11 5.24
N LYS A 249 -28.32 5.52 6.52
CA LYS A 249 -28.25 4.71 7.77
C LYS A 249 -26.87 4.59 8.43
N MET A 250 -26.33 5.68 8.98
CA MET A 250 -25.38 5.61 10.09
C MET A 250 -25.44 6.88 10.97
N LEU A 251 -26.66 7.35 11.25
CA LEU A 251 -26.91 8.71 11.76
C LEU A 251 -27.49 8.77 13.19
N CYS A 252 -27.34 7.74 14.04
CA CYS A 252 -28.12 7.78 15.30
C CYS A 252 -27.47 7.27 16.61
N HIS A 253 -26.16 7.00 16.72
CA HIS A 253 -25.62 6.55 18.02
C HIS A 253 -24.41 7.30 18.61
N PHE A 254 -23.74 8.19 17.86
CA PHE A 254 -22.51 8.84 18.36
C PHE A 254 -22.70 10.29 18.87
N CYS A 255 -23.80 10.97 18.51
CA CYS A 255 -24.04 12.39 18.86
C CYS A 255 -24.55 12.64 20.30
N LEU A 256 -24.79 11.59 21.08
CA LEU A 256 -25.18 11.70 22.50
C LEU A 256 -24.00 11.51 23.47
N GLY A 257 -22.88 10.91 23.02
CA GLY A 257 -21.74 10.59 23.90
C GLY A 257 -20.74 11.74 24.12
N GLN A 258 -20.66 12.72 23.23
CA GLN A 258 -19.66 13.80 23.33
C GLN A 258 -20.13 15.08 24.03
N ARG A 259 -21.43 15.19 24.40
CA ARG A 259 -21.92 16.35 25.17
C ARG A 259 -21.61 16.29 26.67
N ASN A 260 -21.36 15.09 27.22
CA ASN A 260 -21.14 14.94 28.67
C ASN A 260 -19.67 15.03 29.13
N LEU A 261 -18.69 14.97 28.23
CA LEU A 261 -17.26 15.03 28.60
C LEU A 261 -16.66 16.44 28.53
N ARG A 262 -17.37 17.41 27.96
CA ARG A 262 -16.94 18.82 27.89
C ARG A 262 -17.39 19.67 29.09
N TRP A 263 -18.29 19.17 29.95
CA TRP A 263 -18.77 19.90 31.14
C TRP A 263 -18.00 19.58 32.44
N LYS A 264 -17.00 18.69 32.39
CA LYS A 264 -16.28 18.22 33.59
C LYS A 264 -14.83 18.69 33.70
N ARG A 265 -14.41 19.67 32.89
CA ARG A 265 -13.07 20.27 32.95
C ARG A 265 -13.05 21.77 33.31
N GLU A 266 -14.22 22.37 33.53
CA GLU A 266 -14.35 23.74 34.03
C GLU A 266 -15.35 23.73 35.20
N ASN A 267 -14.84 23.40 36.38
CA ASN A 267 -15.28 23.78 37.73
C ASN A 267 -14.44 23.01 38.76
#